data_AF-A0A0P9F6T5-F1
#
_entry.id   AF-A0A0P9F6T5-F1
#
_cell.length_a   1.000
_cell.length_b   1.000
_cell.length_c   1.000
_cell.angle_alpha   90.00
_cell.angle_beta   90.00
_cell.angle_gamma   90.00
#
_symmetry.space_group_name_H-M   'P 1'
#
loop_
_entity.id
_entity.type
_entity.pdbx_description
1 polymer ?
#
loop_
_entity_poly.entity_id
_entity_poly.type
_entity_poly.pdbx_seq_one_letter_code
_entity_poly.pdbx_strand_id
1 'polypeptide(L)'
;QPTRLMRPGITLDTPVKEVFVVDGAWQVADYAAGYLNGTGLPGGPGNTVLAGHAGLRGAVFRDLGSLGPGNDIFLDAAGLRYHYRVREIKNVWPNQIEVLDPTATPTLTLMTCTNWDTQRLVVVADLVDSKPSPRP
;
A
#
# COMPACT_ATOMS: atom_id res chain seq x y z
N GLN A 1 0.99 13.09 5.15
CA GLN A 1 1.50 11.94 4.36
C GLN A 1 1.73 10.74 5.25
N PRO A 2 1.52 9.51 4.73
CA PRO A 2 1.86 8.28 5.44
C PRO A 2 3.36 8.16 5.68
N THR A 3 3.74 7.55 6.80
CA THR A 3 5.15 7.47 7.25
C THR A 3 5.62 6.05 7.53
N ARG A 4 4.74 5.12 7.90
CA ARG A 4 5.11 3.72 8.20
C ARG A 4 3.96 2.76 7.89
N LEU A 5 4.27 1.66 7.24
CA LEU A 5 3.35 0.58 6.93
C LEU A 5 3.75 -0.66 7.73
N MET A 6 2.78 -1.29 8.39
CA MET A 6 2.97 -2.52 9.16
C MET A 6 1.89 -3.53 8.81
N ARG A 7 2.25 -4.80 8.61
CA ARG A 7 1.32 -5.93 8.55
C ARG A 7 1.88 -7.09 9.39
N PRO A 8 1.36 -7.28 10.61
CA PRO A 8 1.87 -8.30 11.54
C PRO A 8 1.86 -9.72 10.96
N GLY A 9 0.88 -10.05 10.11
CA GLY A 9 0.72 -11.40 9.53
C GLY A 9 1.87 -11.88 8.63
N ILE A 10 2.78 -11.01 8.16
CA ILE A 10 4.07 -11.39 7.53
C ILE A 10 5.24 -10.61 8.06
N THR A 11 5.10 -9.99 9.23
CA THR A 11 6.21 -9.20 9.79
C THR A 11 6.70 -8.10 8.82
N LEU A 12 5.80 -7.59 7.97
CA LEU A 12 6.10 -6.44 7.11
C LEU A 12 6.06 -5.21 8.00
N ASP A 13 7.15 -4.48 8.05
CA ASP A 13 7.30 -3.24 8.80
C ASP A 13 8.32 -2.36 8.07
N THR A 14 7.83 -1.31 7.42
CA THR A 14 8.67 -0.49 6.53
C THR A 14 8.32 0.99 6.64
N PRO A 15 9.30 1.90 6.50
CA PRO A 15 9.00 3.30 6.26
C PRO A 15 8.21 3.46 4.96
N VAL A 16 7.44 4.54 4.89
CA VAL A 16 6.75 4.99 3.69
C VAL A 16 7.40 6.28 3.21
N LYS A 17 7.71 6.34 1.91
CA LYS A 17 8.24 7.53 1.23
C LYS A 17 7.27 7.94 0.14
N GLU A 18 7.06 9.23 -0.03
CA GLU A 18 6.31 9.72 -1.18
C GLU A 18 7.10 9.53 -2.47
N VAL A 19 6.43 9.09 -3.53
CA VAL A 19 6.99 8.87 -4.87
C VAL A 19 6.12 9.54 -5.92
N PHE A 20 6.74 9.92 -7.03
CA PHE A 20 6.12 10.72 -8.09
C PHE A 20 6.16 9.98 -9.43
N VAL A 21 5.37 10.45 -10.39
CA VAL A 21 5.48 10.03 -11.78
C VAL A 21 6.70 10.70 -12.40
N VAL A 22 7.60 9.90 -12.98
CA VAL A 22 8.74 10.35 -13.78
C VAL A 22 8.71 9.59 -15.10
N ASP A 23 8.84 10.31 -16.21
CA ASP A 23 8.80 9.75 -17.57
C ASP A 23 7.55 8.88 -17.86
N GLY A 24 6.41 9.27 -17.29
CA GLY A 24 5.13 8.58 -17.49
C GLY A 24 4.94 7.31 -16.65
N ALA A 25 5.85 7.00 -15.72
CA ALA A 25 5.73 5.86 -14.82
C ALA A 25 5.90 6.26 -13.34
N TRP A 26 5.20 5.56 -12.44
CA TRP A 26 5.41 5.71 -11.00
C TRP A 26 6.79 5.21 -10.61
N GLN A 27 7.53 6.03 -9.86
CA GLN A 27 8.72 5.57 -9.16
C GLN A 27 8.34 4.59 -8.04
N VAL A 28 9.25 3.65 -7.75
CA VAL A 28 9.14 2.74 -6.60
C VAL A 28 10.35 2.97 -5.71
N ALA A 29 10.14 3.09 -4.41
CA ALA A 29 11.22 3.34 -3.47
C ALA A 29 12.06 2.07 -3.25
N ASP A 30 13.39 2.22 -3.32
CA ASP A 30 14.34 1.10 -3.27
C ASP A 30 14.38 0.36 -1.92
N TYR A 31 13.96 0.95 -0.80
CA TYR A 31 14.04 0.31 0.53
C TYR A 31 12.89 0.74 1.44
N ALA A 32 11.76 1.15 0.83
CA ALA A 32 10.59 1.65 1.52
C ALA A 32 9.34 1.34 0.70
N ALA A 33 8.16 1.42 1.33
CA ALA A 33 6.92 1.52 0.57
C ALA A 33 6.80 2.92 -0.03
N GLY A 34 6.42 3.02 -1.30
CA GLY A 34 6.24 4.26 -2.03
C GLY A 34 4.77 4.69 -2.02
N TYR A 35 4.43 5.77 -1.32
CA TYR A 35 3.13 6.42 -1.43
C TYR A 35 3.04 7.18 -2.74
N LEU A 36 2.08 6.79 -3.59
CA LEU A 36 1.88 7.44 -4.89
C LEU A 36 1.27 8.83 -4.66
N ASN A 37 2.05 9.87 -4.96
CA ASN A 37 1.63 11.25 -4.80
C ASN A 37 0.29 11.53 -5.53
N GLY A 38 -0.58 12.32 -4.92
CA GLY A 38 -1.90 12.66 -5.51
C GLY A 38 -2.98 11.59 -5.34
N THR A 39 -2.66 10.41 -4.79
CA THR A 39 -3.69 9.45 -4.34
C THR A 39 -4.31 9.88 -3.01
N GLY A 40 -5.33 9.18 -2.52
CA GLY A 40 -6.06 9.54 -1.31
C GLY A 40 -5.19 9.50 -0.06
N LEU A 41 -5.47 10.36 0.92
CA LEU A 41 -4.79 10.34 2.21
C LEU A 41 -5.44 9.33 3.18
N PRO A 42 -4.66 8.71 4.09
CA PRO A 42 -5.20 7.75 5.06
C PRO A 42 -6.35 8.34 5.90
N GLY A 43 -7.41 7.56 6.10
CA GLY A 43 -8.58 7.94 6.90
C GLY A 43 -9.65 8.77 6.18
N GLY A 44 -9.31 9.47 5.10
CA GLY A 44 -10.27 10.23 4.31
C GLY A 44 -10.93 9.40 3.21
N PRO A 45 -12.06 9.85 2.63
CA PRO A 45 -12.57 9.30 1.38
C PRO A 45 -11.47 9.29 0.31
N GLY A 46 -11.40 8.22 -0.46
CA GLY A 46 -10.38 8.03 -1.49
C GLY A 46 -9.57 6.76 -1.28
N ASN A 47 -8.64 6.55 -2.20
CA ASN A 47 -7.79 5.36 -2.26
C ASN A 47 -6.34 5.76 -1.99
N THR A 48 -5.80 5.43 -0.83
CA THR A 48 -4.37 5.58 -0.54
C THR A 48 -3.63 4.45 -1.23
N VAL A 49 -2.70 4.77 -2.14
CA VAL A 49 -1.94 3.73 -2.85
C VAL A 49 -0.49 3.72 -2.40
N LEU A 50 -0.02 2.54 -2.01
CA LEU A 50 1.40 2.26 -1.76
C LEU A 50 1.94 1.22 -2.75
N ALA A 51 3.07 1.50 -3.38
CA ALA A 51 3.80 0.58 -4.25
C ALA A 51 5.12 0.13 -3.60
N GLY A 52 5.56 -1.09 -3.86
CA GLY A 52 6.83 -1.60 -3.31
C GLY A 52 7.39 -2.77 -4.12
N HIS A 53 8.69 -3.00 -4.03
CA HIS A 53 9.33 -4.13 -4.71
C HIS A 53 9.07 -5.47 -4.01
N ALA A 54 8.76 -6.51 -4.79
CA ALA A 54 8.62 -7.88 -4.29
C ALA A 54 9.96 -8.63 -4.23
N GLY A 55 10.85 -8.45 -5.22
CA GLY A 55 12.08 -9.26 -5.36
C GLY A 55 13.36 -8.48 -5.59
N LEU A 56 13.27 -7.15 -5.71
CA LEU A 56 14.41 -6.25 -5.91
C LEU A 56 14.54 -5.35 -4.70
N ARG A 57 15.74 -4.79 -4.48
CA ARG A 57 16.06 -3.66 -3.60
C ARG A 57 15.14 -3.55 -2.36
N GLY A 58 15.63 -4.05 -1.23
CA GLY A 58 14.87 -4.13 0.03
C GLY A 58 13.74 -5.16 0.03
N ALA A 59 13.10 -5.43 -1.11
CA ALA A 59 12.04 -6.41 -1.29
C ALA A 59 10.92 -6.26 -0.25
N VAL A 60 10.54 -5.01 0.06
CA VAL A 60 9.63 -4.67 1.16
C VAL A 60 8.26 -5.36 1.05
N PHE A 61 7.83 -5.69 -0.17
CA PHE A 61 6.57 -6.37 -0.48
C PHE A 61 6.75 -7.83 -0.91
N ARG A 62 7.90 -8.45 -0.61
CA ARG A 62 8.19 -9.86 -0.95
C ARG A 62 7.07 -10.82 -0.56
N ASP A 63 6.56 -10.64 0.65
CA ASP A 63 5.61 -11.58 1.25
C ASP A 63 4.15 -11.12 1.08
N LEU A 64 3.90 -10.05 0.30
CA LEU A 64 2.56 -9.45 0.11
C LEU A 64 1.53 -10.46 -0.40
N GLY A 65 1.94 -11.42 -1.25
CA GLY A 65 1.08 -12.47 -1.81
C GLY A 65 0.54 -13.49 -0.80
N SER A 66 1.04 -13.48 0.44
CA SER A 66 0.48 -14.30 1.53
C SER A 66 -0.60 -13.57 2.33
N LEU A 67 -0.93 -12.33 1.97
CA LEU A 67 -2.14 -11.69 2.49
C LEU A 67 -3.36 -12.50 2.08
N GLY A 68 -4.45 -12.30 2.80
CA GLY A 68 -5.79 -12.76 2.41
C GLY A 68 -6.86 -11.87 3.04
N PRO A 69 -8.12 -11.98 2.58
CA PRO A 69 -9.25 -11.30 3.19
C PRO A 69 -9.27 -11.51 4.72
N GLY A 70 -9.53 -10.44 5.44
CA GLY A 70 -9.54 -10.43 6.90
C GLY A 70 -8.18 -10.24 7.57
N ASN A 71 -7.07 -10.11 6.83
CA ASN A 71 -5.79 -9.73 7.44
C ASN A 71 -5.74 -8.23 7.79
N ASP A 72 -5.04 -7.90 8.87
CA ASP A 72 -4.91 -6.53 9.36
C ASP A 72 -3.67 -5.84 8.82
N ILE A 73 -3.83 -4.58 8.40
CA ILE A 73 -2.79 -3.68 7.93
C ILE A 73 -2.87 -2.39 8.75
N PHE A 74 -1.72 -1.87 9.17
CA PHE A 74 -1.63 -0.61 9.90
C PHE A 74 -0.80 0.39 9.12
N LEU A 75 -1.32 1.60 8.98
CA LEU A 75 -0.64 2.71 8.31
C LEU A 75 -0.57 3.90 9.26
N ASP A 76 0.63 4.35 9.57
CA ASP A 76 0.83 5.55 10.39
C ASP A 76 0.88 6.80 9.49
N ALA A 77 0.10 7.82 9.83
CA ALA A 77 0.11 9.12 9.17
C ALA A 77 -0.37 10.22 10.12
N ALA A 78 0.25 11.41 10.07
CA ALA A 78 -0.18 12.59 10.82
C ALA A 78 -0.42 12.36 12.34
N GLY A 79 0.39 11.51 12.97
CA GLY A 79 0.25 11.17 14.40
C GLY A 79 -0.87 10.18 14.73
N LEU A 80 -1.56 9.65 13.73
CA LEU A 80 -2.57 8.60 13.85
C LEU A 80 -2.05 7.28 13.26
N ARG A 81 -2.57 6.18 13.79
CA ARG A 81 -2.48 4.83 13.25
C ARG A 81 -3.84 4.45 12.71
N TYR A 82 -3.89 4.19 11.41
CA TYR A 82 -5.07 3.73 10.70
C TYR A 82 -5.02 2.21 10.61
N HIS A 83 -6.10 1.55 11.02
CA HIS A 83 -6.27 0.10 10.89
C HIS A 83 -7.14 -0.19 9.68
N TYR A 84 -6.56 -0.89 8.72
CA TYR A 84 -7.24 -1.39 7.54
C TYR A 84 -7.38 -2.92 7.61
N ARG A 85 -8.46 -3.45 7.07
CA ARG A 85 -8.67 -4.90 6.93
C ARG A 85 -8.76 -5.27 5.46
N VAL A 86 -7.96 -6.25 5.04
CA VAL A 86 -7.95 -6.71 3.65
C VAL A 86 -9.33 -7.23 3.27
N ARG A 87 -9.84 -6.71 2.16
CA ARG A 87 -11.08 -7.15 1.52
C ARG A 87 -10.80 -8.14 0.41
N GLU A 88 -9.83 -7.85 -0.46
CA GLU A 88 -9.52 -8.69 -1.61
C GLU A 88 -8.06 -8.62 -2.02
N ILE A 89 -7.65 -9.63 -2.79
CA ILE A 89 -6.34 -9.72 -3.44
C ILE A 89 -6.57 -10.19 -4.86
N LYS A 90 -5.91 -9.53 -5.81
CA LYS A 90 -6.06 -9.82 -7.23
C LYS A 90 -4.78 -9.52 -7.99
N ASN A 91 -4.57 -10.27 -9.06
CA ASN A 91 -3.58 -9.91 -10.07
C ASN A 91 -4.25 -9.06 -11.13
N VAL A 92 -3.62 -7.96 -11.51
CA VAL A 92 -4.10 -7.06 -12.57
C VAL A 92 -3.00 -6.84 -13.60
N TRP A 93 -3.40 -6.48 -14.81
CA TRP A 93 -2.46 -6.09 -15.85
C TRP A 93 -1.89 -4.69 -15.58
N PRO A 94 -0.65 -4.38 -16.03
CA PRO A 94 -0.03 -3.07 -15.78
C PRO A 94 -0.82 -1.87 -16.34
N ASN A 95 -1.67 -2.09 -17.34
CA ASN A 95 -2.53 -1.06 -17.92
C ASN A 95 -3.85 -0.84 -17.17
N GLN A 96 -4.15 -1.66 -16.16
CA GLN A 96 -5.37 -1.54 -15.35
C GLN A 96 -5.18 -0.50 -14.25
N ILE A 97 -5.09 0.77 -14.66
CA ILE A 97 -4.85 1.91 -13.77
C ILE A 97 -6.06 2.22 -12.88
N GLU A 98 -7.25 1.71 -13.21
CA GLU A 98 -8.49 1.91 -12.45
C GLU A 98 -8.40 1.39 -11.00
N VAL A 99 -7.44 0.50 -10.69
CA VAL A 99 -7.19 0.05 -9.32
C VAL A 99 -6.64 1.16 -8.41
N LEU A 100 -6.17 2.27 -9.00
CA LEU A 100 -5.64 3.44 -8.33
C LEU A 100 -6.71 4.52 -8.12
N ASP A 101 -7.89 4.37 -8.73
CA ASP A 101 -8.92 5.40 -8.73
C ASP A 101 -9.41 5.71 -7.31
N PRO A 102 -9.82 6.96 -7.05
CA PRO A 102 -10.42 7.33 -5.78
C PRO A 102 -11.70 6.53 -5.50
N THR A 103 -11.86 6.11 -4.25
CA THR A 103 -13.06 5.42 -3.77
C THR A 103 -13.94 6.33 -2.91
N ALA A 104 -15.25 6.04 -2.83
CA ALA A 104 -16.16 6.79 -1.97
C ALA A 104 -15.87 6.62 -0.47
N THR A 105 -15.31 5.47 -0.09
CA THR A 105 -14.89 5.14 1.27
C THR A 105 -13.37 5.18 1.39
N PRO A 106 -12.80 5.30 2.62
CA PRO A 106 -11.36 5.20 2.82
C PRO A 106 -10.84 3.80 2.49
N THR A 107 -10.04 3.71 1.44
CA THR A 107 -9.45 2.46 0.93
C THR A 107 -7.93 2.56 0.95
N LEU A 108 -7.26 1.45 1.24
CA LEU A 108 -5.83 1.28 1.07
C LEU A 108 -5.57 0.23 0.00
N THR A 109 -4.76 0.59 -1.01
CA THR A 109 -4.29 -0.30 -2.06
C THR A 109 -2.78 -0.50 -1.92
N LEU A 110 -2.35 -1.75 -1.75
CA LEU A 110 -0.94 -2.14 -1.79
C LEU A 110 -0.64 -2.83 -3.12
N MET A 111 0.40 -2.40 -3.82
CA MET A 111 0.74 -2.90 -5.16
C MET A 111 2.20 -3.33 -5.27
N THR A 112 2.43 -4.49 -5.87
CA THR A 112 3.78 -4.97 -6.23
C THR A 112 3.80 -5.72 -7.56
N CYS A 113 4.99 -5.98 -8.10
CA CYS A 113 5.17 -6.83 -9.28
C CYS A 113 4.97 -8.31 -8.93
N THR A 114 4.40 -9.09 -9.85
CA THR A 114 4.35 -10.56 -9.72
C THR A 114 5.69 -11.20 -10.09
N ASN A 115 5.87 -12.48 -9.76
CA ASN A 115 6.91 -13.30 -10.39
C ASN A 115 6.70 -13.21 -11.92
N TRP A 116 7.75 -12.89 -12.68
CA TRP A 116 7.74 -12.54 -14.11
C TRP A 116 7.33 -11.12 -14.52
N ASP A 117 6.91 -10.25 -13.59
CA ASP A 117 6.62 -8.82 -13.82
C ASP A 117 5.56 -8.52 -14.90
N THR A 118 4.83 -9.54 -15.38
CA THR A 118 3.78 -9.41 -16.39
C THR A 118 2.49 -8.84 -15.82
N GLN A 119 2.28 -9.01 -14.51
CA GLN A 119 1.12 -8.51 -13.78
C GLN A 119 1.56 -7.77 -12.52
N ARG A 120 0.59 -7.10 -11.90
CA ARG A 120 0.71 -6.48 -10.58
C ARG A 120 -0.16 -7.24 -9.61
N LEU A 121 0.43 -7.65 -8.48
CA LEU A 121 -0.34 -8.12 -7.34
C LEU A 121 -0.86 -6.90 -6.60
N VAL A 122 -2.18 -6.86 -6.41
CA VAL A 122 -2.89 -5.77 -5.73
C VAL A 122 -3.64 -6.34 -4.53
N VAL A 123 -3.44 -5.69 -3.39
CA VAL A 123 -4.21 -5.94 -2.17
C VAL A 123 -5.06 -4.72 -1.87
N VAL A 124 -6.36 -4.92 -1.68
CA VAL A 124 -7.31 -3.84 -1.36
C VAL A 124 -7.83 -4.06 0.05
N ALA A 125 -7.77 -3.02 0.87
CA ALA A 125 -8.19 -3.05 2.26
C ALA A 125 -9.07 -1.85 2.61
N ASP A 126 -10.08 -2.09 3.42
CA ASP A 126 -11.04 -1.07 3.86
C ASP A 126 -10.68 -0.59 5.27
N LEU A 127 -10.86 0.70 5.54
CA LEU A 127 -10.61 1.26 6.88
C LEU A 127 -11.58 0.67 7.91
N VAL A 128 -11.04 0.22 9.04
CA VAL A 128 -11.80 -0.25 10.21
C VAL A 128 -11.91 0.86 11.25
N ASP A 129 -10.78 1.36 11.72
CA ASP A 129 -10.71 2.44 12.70
C ASP A 129 -9.40 3.24 12.60
N SER A 130 -9.27 4.26 13.44
CA SER A 130 -8.01 4.96 13.66
C SER A 130 -7.86 5.36 15.11
N LYS A 131 -6.61 5.42 15.57
CA LYS A 131 -6.25 5.82 16.94
C LYS A 131 -4.96 6.64 16.95
N PRO A 132 -4.63 7.39 18.01
CA PRO A 132 -3.31 7.99 18.16
C PRO A 132 -2.20 6.96 17.95
N SER A 133 -1.24 7.26 17.09
CA SER A 133 -0.08 6.40 16.90
C SER A 133 0.76 6.44 18.19
N PRO A 134 1.31 5.30 18.66
CA PRO A 134 2.28 5.30 19.75
C PRO A 134 3.40 6.26 19.39
N ARG A 135 3.66 7.24 20.26
CA ARG A 135 4.79 8.14 20.08
C ARG A 135 6.07 7.28 20.07
N PRO A 136 6.99 7.47 19.10
CA PRO A 136 8.26 6.76 19.09
C PRO A 136 9.09 7.06 20.34
#